data_AF-A0A842VDL5-F1
#
_entry.id   AF-A0A842VDL5-F1
#
_cell.length_a   1.000
_cell.length_b   1.000
_cell.length_c   1.000
_cell.angle_alpha   90.00
_cell.angle_beta   90.00
_cell.angle_gamma   90.00
#
_symmetry.space_group_name_H-M   'P 1'
#
loop_
_entity.id
_entity.type
_entity.pdbx_description
1 polymer ?
#
loop_
_entity_poly.entity_id
_entity_poly.type
_entity_poly.pdbx_seq_one_letter_code
_entity_poly.pdbx_strand_id
1 'polypeptide(L)'
;MKTILRKYPIDQWSYSERARKWVYVAKGKDGSRKYLYQKDPPEEFVKLSMQIKDLNRLLNATEKPEENERLFKKMMEISKKMQKMSNIN
;
A
#
# COMPACT_ATOMS: atom_id res chain seq x y z
N MET A 1 -22.46 -9.53 -18.96
CA MET A 1 -22.07 -8.99 -17.63
C MET A 1 -21.09 -7.84 -17.83
N LYS A 2 -21.47 -6.60 -17.52
CA LYS A 2 -20.53 -5.45 -17.52
C LYS A 2 -19.71 -5.53 -16.24
N THR A 3 -18.46 -5.96 -16.34
CA THR A 3 -17.52 -5.89 -15.22
C THR A 3 -17.26 -4.41 -14.94
N ILE A 4 -17.78 -3.89 -13.84
CA ILE A 4 -17.43 -2.54 -13.37
C ILE A 4 -15.97 -2.64 -12.94
N LEU A 5 -15.03 -2.36 -13.85
CA LEU A 5 -13.63 -2.14 -13.49
C LEU A 5 -13.62 -1.01 -12.48
N ARG A 6 -13.43 -1.33 -11.19
CA ARG A 6 -13.18 -0.32 -10.17
C ARG A 6 -12.00 0.52 -10.66
N LYS A 7 -12.25 1.80 -10.85
CA LYS A 7 -11.25 2.74 -11.35
C LYS A 7 -10.11 2.78 -10.33
N TYR A 8 -8.91 2.38 -10.75
CA TYR A 8 -7.70 2.56 -9.96
C TYR A 8 -7.61 4.02 -9.44
N PRO A 9 -7.24 4.22 -8.17
CA PRO A 9 -7.04 5.54 -7.59
C PRO A 9 -5.91 6.25 -8.34
N ILE A 10 -6.07 7.56 -8.49
CA ILE A 10 -5.10 8.42 -9.17
C ILE A 10 -3.98 8.73 -8.18
N ASP A 11 -2.75 8.82 -8.71
CA ASP A 11 -1.51 9.13 -8.01
C ASP A 11 -1.16 8.14 -6.88
N GLN A 12 -1.62 6.89 -7.00
CA GLN A 12 -1.35 5.83 -6.04
C GLN A 12 -1.01 4.51 -6.74
N TRP A 13 -0.10 3.74 -6.14
CA TRP A 13 0.15 2.36 -6.53
C TRP A 13 -0.96 1.44 -6.05
N SER A 14 -1.30 0.46 -6.88
CA SER A 14 -2.19 -0.61 -6.49
C SER A 14 -1.78 -1.94 -7.10
N TYR A 15 -1.98 -3.03 -6.37
CA TYR A 15 -1.73 -4.36 -6.91
C TYR A 15 -2.97 -4.89 -7.59
N SER A 16 -2.84 -5.29 -8.86
CA SER A 16 -3.88 -5.97 -9.61
C SER A 16 -3.70 -7.48 -9.49
N GLU A 17 -4.58 -8.14 -8.75
CA GLU A 17 -4.54 -9.60 -8.63
C GLU A 17 -4.77 -10.28 -9.99
N ARG A 18 -5.72 -9.77 -10.77
CA ARG A 18 -6.03 -10.26 -12.12
C ARG A 18 -4.84 -10.18 -13.06
N ALA A 19 -4.11 -9.06 -13.06
CA ALA A 19 -2.95 -8.88 -13.94
C ALA A 19 -1.65 -9.39 -13.33
N ARG A 20 -1.65 -9.76 -12.04
CA ARG A 20 -0.48 -10.13 -11.22
C ARG A 20 0.65 -9.10 -11.34
N LYS A 21 0.29 -7.82 -11.32
CA LYS A 21 1.18 -6.67 -11.53
C LYS A 21 0.75 -5.48 -10.69
N TRP A 22 1.70 -4.63 -10.37
CA TRP A 22 1.47 -3.32 -9.80
C TRP A 22 1.06 -2.33 -10.89
N VAL A 23 0.09 -1.47 -10.56
CA VAL A 23 -0.50 -0.47 -11.44
C VAL A 23 -0.44 0.88 -10.73
N TYR A 24 0.14 1.87 -11.37
CA TYR A 24 0.07 3.27 -10.93
C TYR A 24 -0.72 4.06 -11.97
N VAL A 25 -1.63 4.91 -11.51
CA VAL A 25 -2.41 5.77 -12.41
C VAL A 25 -2.03 7.21 -12.20
N ALA A 26 -1.26 7.77 -13.12
CA ALA A 26 -0.94 9.20 -13.13
C ALA A 26 -2.01 9.98 -13.89
N LYS A 27 -2.27 11.22 -13.45
CA LYS A 27 -3.05 12.18 -14.23
C LYS A 27 -2.16 12.83 -15.31
N GLY A 28 -2.55 12.68 -16.57
CA GLY A 28 -1.94 13.37 -17.71
C GLY A 28 -2.22 14.87 -17.67
N LYS A 29 -1.37 15.66 -18.34
CA LYS A 29 -1.53 17.14 -18.45
C LYS A 29 -2.85 17.56 -19.11
N ASP A 30 -3.40 16.69 -19.94
CA ASP A 30 -4.68 16.79 -20.66
C ASP A 30 -5.87 16.23 -19.87
N GLY A 31 -5.67 15.79 -18.62
CA GLY A 31 -6.70 15.13 -17.82
C GLY A 31 -6.90 13.64 -18.16
N SER A 32 -6.13 13.08 -19.09
CA SER A 32 -6.13 11.64 -19.37
C SER A 32 -5.55 10.84 -18.20
N ARG A 33 -5.84 9.53 -18.16
CA ARG A 33 -5.21 8.60 -17.20
C ARG A 33 -4.06 7.88 -17.88
N LYS A 34 -2.87 7.95 -17.28
CA LYS A 34 -1.69 7.19 -17.70
C LYS A 34 -1.45 6.05 -16.73
N TYR A 35 -1.39 4.83 -17.26
CA TYR A 35 -1.17 3.63 -16.46
C TYR A 35 0.29 3.21 -16.58
N LEU A 36 0.98 3.07 -15.44
CA LEU A 36 2.30 2.47 -15.35
C LEU A 36 2.15 1.09 -14.73
N TYR A 37 2.81 0.09 -15.32
CA TYR A 37 2.75 -1.29 -14.87
C TYR A 37 4.14 -1.76 -14.50
N GLN A 38 4.26 -2.48 -13.38
CA GLN A 38 5.50 -3.17 -13.02
C GLN A 38 5.20 -4.50 -12.35
N LYS A 39 6.14 -5.45 -12.49
CA LYS A 39 6.04 -6.76 -11.83
C LYS A 39 6.51 -6.67 -10.39
N ASP A 40 7.61 -5.98 -10.16
CA ASP A 40 8.22 -5.86 -8.84
C ASP A 40 7.45 -4.85 -7.96
N PRO A 41 7.49 -5.00 -6.63
CA PRO A 41 6.85 -4.06 -5.73
C PRO A 41 7.41 -2.64 -5.88
N PRO A 42 6.55 -1.60 -5.83
CA PRO A 42 7.02 -0.23 -5.86
C PRO A 42 7.80 0.09 -4.59
N GLU A 43 8.73 1.03 -4.70
CA GLU A 43 9.60 1.44 -3.60
C GLU A 43 8.80 1.85 -2.36
N GLU A 44 7.65 2.50 -2.55
CA GLU A 44 6.73 2.86 -1.47
C GLU A 44 6.26 1.62 -0.68
N PHE A 45 5.82 0.55 -1.36
CA PHE A 45 5.39 -0.67 -0.70
C PHE A 45 6.53 -1.36 0.04
N VAL A 46 7.72 -1.37 -0.56
CA VAL A 46 8.94 -1.91 0.05
C VAL A 46 9.31 -1.15 1.33
N LYS A 47 9.26 0.20 1.30
CA LYS A 47 9.49 1.05 2.46
C LYS A 47 8.48 0.78 3.58
N LEU A 48 7.20 0.69 3.27
CA LEU A 48 6.16 0.36 4.26
C LEU A 48 6.39 -1.03 4.88
N SER A 49 6.81 -2.01 4.08
CA SER A 49 7.12 -3.36 4.55
C SER A 49 8.32 -3.37 5.52
N MET A 50 9.36 -2.59 5.23
CA MET A 50 10.49 -2.41 6.14
C MET A 50 10.07 -1.75 7.46
N GLN A 51 9.23 -0.71 7.40
CA GLN A 51 8.72 -0.05 8.60
C GLN A 51 7.91 -0.99 9.49
N ILE A 52 7.07 -1.87 8.92
CA ILE A 52 6.35 -2.89 9.70
C ILE A 52 7.35 -3.84 10.38
N LYS A 53 8.38 -4.28 9.67
CA LYS A 53 9.41 -5.17 10.24
C LYS A 53 10.12 -4.51 11.43
N ASP A 54 10.48 -3.24 11.30
CA ASP A 54 11.12 -2.48 12.37
C ASP A 54 10.18 -2.28 13.57
N LEU A 55 8.91 -1.93 13.32
CA LEU A 55 7.91 -1.77 14.37
C LEU A 55 7.63 -3.09 15.11
N ASN A 56 7.55 -4.22 14.40
CA ASN A 56 7.40 -5.54 15.03
C ASN A 56 8.58 -5.87 15.94
N ARG A 57 9.82 -5.59 15.50
CA ARG A 57 11.01 -5.77 16.34
C ARG A 57 10.92 -4.92 17.61
N LEU A 58 10.51 -3.67 17.49
CA LEU A 58 10.36 -2.77 18.64
C LEU A 58 9.24 -3.23 19.58
N LEU A 59 8.08 -3.64 19.06
CA LEU A 59 6.96 -4.17 19.83
C LEU A 59 7.38 -5.37 20.69
N ASN A 60 8.12 -6.32 20.11
CA ASN A 60 8.60 -7.51 20.84
C ASN A 60 9.61 -7.17 21.94
N ALA A 61 10.34 -6.07 21.83
CA ALA A 61 11.34 -5.63 22.80
C ALA A 61 10.80 -4.62 23.83
N THR A 62 9.55 -4.15 23.68
CA THR A 62 8.99 -3.07 24.50
C THR A 62 8.20 -3.64 25.68
N GLU A 63 8.74 -3.45 26.89
CA GLU A 63 8.10 -3.86 28.14
C GLU A 63 7.06 -2.84 28.65
N LYS A 64 7.19 -1.57 28.27
CA LYS A 64 6.30 -0.49 28.71
C LYS A 64 4.98 -0.54 27.94
N PRO A 65 3.82 -0.72 28.62
CA PRO A 65 2.53 -0.86 27.95
C PRO A 65 2.15 0.33 27.05
N GLU A 66 2.38 1.57 27.52
CA GLU A 66 2.03 2.78 26.76
C GLU A 66 2.84 2.93 25.46
N GLU A 67 4.13 2.60 25.51
CA GLU A 67 5.00 2.64 24.34
C GLU A 67 4.63 1.51 23.36
N ASN A 68 4.26 0.34 23.89
CA ASN A 68 3.77 -0.78 23.09
C ASN A 68 2.48 -0.39 22.34
N GLU A 69 1.51 0.23 23.02
CA GLU A 69 0.28 0.72 22.39
C GLU A 69 0.57 1.76 21.29
N ARG A 70 1.51 2.68 21.53
CA ARG A 70 1.92 3.70 20.54
C ARG A 70 2.53 3.05 19.30
N LEU A 71 3.42 2.07 19.47
CA LEU A 71 4.04 1.33 18.36
C LEU A 71 3.00 0.53 17.58
N PHE A 72 2.05 -0.11 18.28
CA PHE A 72 0.98 -0.87 17.66
C PHE A 72 0.07 0.02 16.81
N LYS A 73 -0.32 1.20 17.32
CA LYS A 73 -1.10 2.19 16.55
C LYS A 73 -0.39 2.60 15.26
N LYS A 74 0.92 2.90 15.34
CA LYS A 74 1.73 3.22 14.14
C LYS A 74 1.76 2.06 13.14
N MET A 75 1.92 0.82 13.62
CA MET A 75 1.91 -0.35 12.77
C MET A 75 0.55 -0.52 12.07
N MET A 76 -0.56 -0.29 12.79
CA MET A 76 -1.91 -0.34 12.24
C MET A 76 -2.15 0.72 11.15
N GLU A 77 -1.61 1.92 11.29
CA GLU A 77 -1.70 2.96 10.26
C GLU A 77 -0.99 2.54 8.97
N ILE A 78 0.21 1.95 9.08
CA ILE A 78 0.98 1.47 7.93
C ILE A 78 0.25 0.30 7.26
N SER A 79 -0.27 -0.65 8.04
CA SER A 79 -1.07 -1.76 7.52
C SER A 79 -2.30 -1.29 6.76
N LYS A 80 -3.02 -0.28 7.27
CA LYS A 80 -4.15 0.35 6.55
C LYS A 80 -3.72 0.98 5.24
N LYS A 81 -2.55 1.63 5.17
CA LYS A 81 -2.01 2.18 3.91
C LYS A 81 -1.72 1.08 2.90
N MET A 82 -1.08 -0.01 3.33
CA MET A 82 -0.79 -1.15 2.46
C MET A 82 -2.06 -1.83 1.96
N GLN A 83 -3.07 -1.99 2.82
CA GLN A 83 -4.37 -2.55 2.42
C GLN A 83 -5.05 -1.72 1.33
N LYS A 84 -4.97 -0.37 1.40
CA LYS A 84 -5.50 0.50 0.35
C LYS A 84 -4.83 0.26 -1.01
N MET A 85 -3.57 -0.15 -1.02
CA MET A 85 -2.86 -0.51 -2.26
C MET A 85 -3.32 -1.87 -2.81
N SER A 86 -3.83 -2.78 -1.98
CA SER A 86 -4.27 -4.11 -2.41
C SER A 86 -5.76 -4.19 -2.80
N ASN A 87 -6.58 -3.20 -2.44
CA ASN A 87 -8.04 -3.35 -2.43
C ASN A 87 -8.72 -3.09 -3.80
N ILE A 88 -8.11 -3.53 -4.90
CA ILE A 88 -8.63 -3.31 -6.25
C ILE A 88 -8.90 -4.65 -6.93
N ASN A 89 -10.09 -5.19 -6.62
CA ASN A 89 -10.76 -6.26 -7.34
C ASN A 89 -11.82 -5.70 -8.29
#